data_AF-S3CXD3-F1
#
_entry.id   AF-S3CXD3-F1
#
_cell.length_a   1.000
_cell.length_b   1.000
_cell.length_c   1.000
_cell.angle_alpha   90.00
_cell.angle_beta   90.00
_cell.angle_gamma   90.00
#
_symmetry.space_group_name_H-M   'P 1'
#
loop_
_entity.id
_entity.type
_entity.pdbx_description
1 polymer ?
#
loop_
_entity_poly.entity_id
_entity_poly.type
_entity_poly.pdbx_seq_one_letter_code
_entity_poly.pdbx_strand_id
1 'polypeptide(L)'
;MSNSTSNPLAHNPESQGDLWVKVTIPIYVVTLGIVCLRLWWRRSMAGKFAKTDIFVVVSLLCALVQQVLGCIAILKWGLGHHAAYIGRYKTGKAMMYFYIYQIFYKILVGTTKLSFIALYLDLFPTRAFRITCHVVQGTIYCAIVAFVFGTMFQCTPIPYFWNRNIKGGKCIDTAAFWYGHAAWNTIMDVIVLLLPVPVIRSLRIGRTQKIAVLGVFGLGAFVIVASVMRMIALNPASKVTQADMTYVISTSNALLWTQVESCVAIICVCLPTLKGLIAKVIPNLFSTKGRSTKESYHLKEIENSWRAKVGKSVRMNDSASQESIFGIKKTVMVEVDTEEGHTIDSREIFGDANRV
;
A
#
# COMPACT_ATOMS: atom_id res chain seq x y z
N MET A 1 50.36 -28.90 -7.12
CA MET A 1 49.54 -27.67 -7.06
C MET A 1 48.75 -27.58 -8.36
N SER A 2 47.59 -28.23 -8.42
CA SER A 2 46.70 -28.22 -9.59
C SER A 2 45.86 -26.96 -9.57
N ASN A 3 46.07 -26.11 -10.57
CA ASN A 3 45.28 -24.90 -10.84
C ASN A 3 43.80 -25.26 -10.96
N SER A 4 43.01 -24.80 -9.99
CA SER A 4 41.56 -24.78 -10.07
C SER A 4 41.16 -23.65 -11.02
N THR A 5 41.05 -23.94 -12.31
CA THR A 5 40.30 -23.07 -13.22
C THR A 5 38.82 -23.17 -12.82
N SER A 6 38.41 -22.29 -11.92
CA SER A 6 36.99 -22.08 -11.65
C SER A 6 36.31 -21.67 -12.95
N ASN A 7 35.47 -22.57 -13.49
CA ASN A 7 34.59 -22.22 -14.60
C ASN A 7 33.78 -20.99 -14.17
N PRO A 8 33.85 -19.85 -14.89
CA PRO A 8 33.12 -18.63 -14.54
C PRO A 8 31.58 -18.80 -14.64
N LEU A 9 31.13 -19.95 -15.14
CA LEU A 9 29.71 -20.35 -15.25
C LEU A 9 29.21 -21.15 -14.05
N ALA A 10 30.06 -21.50 -13.07
CA ALA A 10 29.74 -22.34 -11.92
C ALA A 10 29.07 -21.58 -10.75
N HIS A 11 28.41 -20.44 -10.99
CA HIS A 11 27.61 -19.80 -9.96
C HIS A 11 26.30 -20.57 -9.81
N ASN A 12 26.21 -21.44 -8.79
CA ASN A 12 25.12 -22.38 -8.52
C ASN A 12 23.71 -21.79 -8.75
N PRO A 13 23.09 -22.04 -9.92
CA PRO A 13 21.76 -21.52 -10.26
C PRO A 13 20.65 -22.12 -9.38
N GLU A 14 20.87 -23.33 -8.83
CA GLU A 14 19.94 -23.98 -7.88
C GLU A 14 19.71 -23.15 -6.61
N SER A 15 20.74 -22.41 -6.16
CA SER A 15 20.65 -21.57 -4.96
C SER A 15 19.72 -20.36 -5.15
N GLN A 16 19.65 -19.81 -6.37
CA GLN A 16 18.92 -18.57 -6.65
C GLN A 16 17.42 -18.79 -6.80
N GLY A 17 17.03 -19.86 -7.49
CA GLY A 17 15.62 -20.27 -7.60
C GLY A 17 15.03 -20.64 -6.24
N ASP A 18 15.79 -21.37 -5.42
CA ASP A 18 15.40 -21.75 -4.07
C ASP A 18 15.30 -20.53 -3.13
N LEU A 19 16.23 -19.57 -3.23
CA LEU A 19 16.17 -18.30 -2.52
C LEU A 19 14.87 -17.53 -2.84
N TRP A 20 14.49 -17.45 -4.12
CA TRP A 20 13.25 -16.78 -4.53
C TRP A 20 12.04 -17.41 -3.85
N VAL A 21 11.93 -18.74 -3.86
CA VAL A 21 10.80 -19.46 -3.25
C VAL A 21 10.76 -19.24 -1.73
N LYS A 22 11.92 -19.38 -1.06
CA LYS A 22 12.06 -19.21 0.39
C LYS A 22 11.68 -17.81 0.87
N VAL A 23 11.96 -16.77 0.07
CA VAL A 23 11.65 -15.38 0.44
C VAL A 23 10.23 -14.97 0.06
N THR A 24 9.76 -15.39 -1.13
CA THR A 24 8.50 -14.88 -1.69
C THR A 24 7.24 -15.53 -1.13
N ILE A 25 7.31 -16.80 -0.72
CA ILE A 25 6.16 -17.48 -0.11
C ILE A 25 5.79 -16.84 1.24
N PRO A 26 6.72 -16.67 2.21
CA PRO A 26 6.38 -16.08 3.51
C PRO A 26 5.85 -14.64 3.39
N ILE A 27 6.47 -13.81 2.56
CA ILE A 27 6.02 -12.41 2.37
C ILE A 27 4.63 -12.36 1.73
N TYR A 28 4.30 -13.28 0.81
CA TYR A 28 2.96 -13.38 0.26
C TYR A 28 1.94 -13.79 1.33
N VAL A 29 2.26 -14.78 2.17
CA VAL A 29 1.40 -15.22 3.29
C VAL A 29 1.14 -14.07 4.27
N VAL A 30 2.16 -13.30 4.62
CA VAL A 30 2.01 -12.10 5.45
C VAL A 30 1.11 -11.07 4.77
N THR A 31 1.29 -10.84 3.47
CA THR A 31 0.46 -9.92 2.68
C THR A 31 -1.00 -10.35 2.68
N LEU A 32 -1.26 -11.64 2.45
CA LEU A 32 -2.60 -12.24 2.51
C LEU A 32 -3.25 -12.02 3.88
N GLY A 33 -2.53 -12.30 4.97
CA GLY A 33 -3.00 -12.09 6.33
C GLY A 33 -3.39 -10.62 6.60
N ILE A 34 -2.56 -9.68 6.15
CA ILE A 34 -2.82 -8.23 6.30
C ILE A 34 -4.05 -7.78 5.51
N VAL A 35 -4.22 -8.29 4.28
CA VAL A 35 -5.41 -7.96 3.47
C VAL A 35 -6.67 -8.55 4.08
N CYS A 36 -6.64 -9.81 4.54
CA CYS A 36 -7.76 -10.43 5.24
C CYS A 36 -8.14 -9.64 6.50
N LEU A 37 -7.15 -9.22 7.29
CA LEU A 37 -7.36 -8.40 8.47
C LEU A 37 -7.98 -7.04 8.12
N ARG A 38 -7.50 -6.39 7.05
CA ARG A 38 -8.07 -5.14 6.51
C ARG A 38 -9.55 -5.32 6.17
N LEU A 39 -9.89 -6.37 5.42
CA LEU A 39 -11.26 -6.63 4.98
C LEU A 39 -12.19 -6.94 6.16
N TRP A 40 -11.73 -7.78 7.09
CA TRP A 40 -12.47 -8.11 8.30
C TRP A 40 -12.73 -6.87 9.15
N TRP A 41 -11.71 -6.05 9.41
CA TRP A 41 -11.83 -4.82 10.19
C TRP A 41 -12.81 -3.84 9.56
N ARG A 42 -12.72 -3.64 8.24
CA ARG A 42 -13.64 -2.74 7.53
C ARG A 42 -15.06 -3.25 7.53
N ARG A 43 -15.27 -4.57 7.38
CA ARG A 43 -16.60 -5.18 7.46
C ARG A 43 -17.22 -5.02 8.84
N SER A 44 -16.42 -5.15 9.90
CA SER A 44 -16.85 -4.97 11.29
C SER A 44 -17.24 -3.52 11.62
N MET A 45 -16.48 -2.53 11.12
CA MET A 45 -16.70 -1.11 11.45
C MET A 45 -17.68 -0.38 10.53
N ALA A 46 -17.62 -0.63 9.21
CA ALA A 46 -18.31 0.20 8.21
C ALA A 46 -19.51 -0.48 7.53
N GLY A 47 -19.69 -1.80 7.71
CA GLY A 47 -20.82 -2.57 7.18
C GLY A 47 -20.97 -2.64 5.66
N LYS A 48 -20.17 -1.92 4.86
CA LYS A 48 -20.26 -1.85 3.39
C LYS A 48 -18.88 -2.02 2.74
N PHE A 49 -18.87 -2.65 1.56
CA PHE A 49 -17.68 -2.75 0.71
C PHE A 49 -17.42 -1.41 0.00
N ALA A 50 -16.25 -0.82 0.24
CA ALA A 50 -15.82 0.36 -0.50
C ALA A 50 -15.22 -0.04 -1.85
N LYS A 51 -15.33 0.84 -2.86
CA LYS A 51 -14.65 0.65 -4.16
C LYS A 51 -13.13 0.47 -4.00
N THR A 52 -12.56 1.03 -2.94
CA THR A 52 -11.15 0.89 -2.57
C THR A 52 -10.75 -0.54 -2.20
N ASP A 53 -11.68 -1.36 -1.70
CA ASP A 53 -11.40 -2.75 -1.34
C ASP A 53 -11.37 -3.66 -2.57
N ILE A 54 -12.12 -3.33 -3.63
CA ILE A 54 -12.08 -4.06 -4.90
C ILE A 54 -10.68 -4.01 -5.51
N PHE A 55 -10.08 -2.82 -5.59
CA PHE A 55 -8.73 -2.67 -6.15
C PHE A 55 -7.67 -3.45 -5.35
N VAL A 56 -7.79 -3.49 -4.02
CA VAL A 56 -6.87 -4.26 -3.17
C VAL A 56 -7.06 -5.76 -3.39
N VAL A 57 -8.29 -6.25 -3.45
CA VAL A 57 -8.57 -7.66 -3.75
C VAL A 57 -8.03 -8.05 -5.13
N VAL A 58 -8.25 -7.21 -6.15
CA VAL A 58 -7.71 -7.42 -7.51
C VAL A 58 -6.17 -7.49 -7.46
N SER A 59 -5.51 -6.57 -6.74
CA SER A 59 -4.05 -6.59 -6.60
C SER A 59 -3.55 -7.86 -5.90
N LEU A 60 -4.25 -8.34 -4.87
CA LEU A 60 -3.91 -9.58 -4.17
C LEU A 60 -4.05 -10.82 -5.09
N LEU A 61 -5.12 -10.88 -5.87
CA LEU A 61 -5.31 -11.96 -6.85
C LEU A 61 -4.22 -11.94 -7.93
N CYS A 62 -3.85 -10.76 -8.42
CA CYS A 62 -2.71 -10.65 -9.35
C CYS A 62 -1.39 -11.11 -8.70
N ALA A 63 -1.17 -10.78 -7.42
CA ALA A 63 0.01 -11.21 -6.68
C ALA A 63 0.06 -12.73 -6.51
N LEU A 64 -1.10 -13.38 -6.28
CA LEU A 64 -1.23 -14.83 -6.23
C LEU A 64 -0.85 -15.46 -7.57
N VAL A 65 -1.41 -14.93 -8.67
CA VAL A 65 -1.11 -15.41 -10.01
C VAL A 65 0.39 -15.28 -10.30
N GLN A 66 1.00 -14.14 -9.97
CA GLN A 66 2.44 -13.96 -10.08
C GLN A 66 3.23 -14.97 -9.24
N GLN A 67 2.83 -15.22 -8.00
CA GLN A 67 3.50 -16.20 -7.13
C GLN A 67 3.45 -17.60 -7.74
N VAL A 68 2.27 -18.03 -8.23
CA VAL A 68 2.08 -19.35 -8.84
C VAL A 68 2.88 -19.48 -10.14
N LEU A 69 2.82 -18.49 -11.03
CA LEU A 69 3.56 -18.49 -12.28
C LEU A 69 5.08 -18.48 -12.04
N GLY A 70 5.55 -17.72 -11.05
CA GLY A 70 6.96 -17.70 -10.65
C GLY A 70 7.43 -19.07 -10.13
N CYS A 71 6.67 -19.69 -9.22
CA CYS A 71 6.95 -21.05 -8.74
C CYS A 71 7.01 -22.07 -9.88
N ILE A 72 6.04 -22.05 -10.81
CA ILE A 72 6.02 -22.97 -11.96
C ILE A 72 7.24 -22.72 -12.86
N ALA A 73 7.54 -21.47 -13.18
CA ALA A 73 8.66 -21.14 -14.07
C ALA A 73 10.00 -21.60 -13.48
N ILE A 74 10.22 -21.38 -12.19
CA ILE A 74 11.46 -21.73 -11.49
C ILE A 74 11.54 -23.23 -11.24
N LEU A 75 10.57 -23.82 -10.54
CA LEU A 75 10.63 -25.21 -10.07
C LEU A 75 10.44 -26.24 -11.19
N LYS A 76 9.52 -25.97 -12.14
CA LYS A 76 9.18 -26.95 -13.18
C LYS A 76 9.99 -26.77 -14.47
N TRP A 77 10.30 -25.52 -14.82
CA TRP A 77 10.93 -25.20 -16.11
C TRP A 77 12.37 -24.68 -15.97
N GLY A 78 12.90 -24.56 -14.76
CA GLY A 78 14.30 -24.21 -14.51
C GLY A 78 14.64 -22.75 -14.80
N LEU A 79 13.66 -21.84 -14.74
CA LEU A 79 13.92 -20.40 -14.81
C LEU A 79 14.92 -20.03 -13.71
N GLY A 80 16.13 -19.65 -14.08
CA GLY A 80 17.25 -19.71 -13.12
C GLY A 80 18.58 -20.08 -13.74
N HIS A 81 18.53 -21.11 -14.57
CA HIS A 81 19.71 -21.74 -15.13
C HIS A 81 20.08 -21.14 -16.50
N HIS A 82 21.34 -21.31 -16.91
CA HIS A 82 21.76 -20.96 -18.28
C HIS A 82 20.93 -21.70 -19.30
N ALA A 83 20.50 -21.00 -20.36
CA ALA A 83 19.66 -21.58 -21.40
C ALA A 83 20.34 -22.79 -22.07
N ALA A 84 21.68 -22.80 -22.08
CA ALA A 84 22.49 -23.92 -22.54
C ALA A 84 22.25 -25.24 -21.76
N TYR A 85 21.96 -25.20 -20.45
CA TYR A 85 21.83 -26.41 -19.62
C TYR A 85 20.42 -27.03 -19.64
N ILE A 86 19.37 -26.22 -19.81
CA ILE A 86 17.97 -26.67 -19.62
C ILE A 86 17.34 -27.16 -20.93
N GLY A 87 17.95 -26.84 -22.07
CA GLY A 87 17.45 -27.15 -23.40
C GLY A 87 16.35 -26.20 -23.89
N ARG A 88 16.31 -25.96 -25.20
CA ARG A 88 15.47 -24.92 -25.84
C ARG A 88 13.97 -25.03 -25.52
N TYR A 89 13.44 -26.24 -25.40
CA TYR A 89 12.02 -26.45 -25.10
C TYR A 89 11.63 -25.95 -23.70
N LYS A 90 12.42 -26.29 -22.68
CA LYS A 90 12.17 -25.85 -21.30
C LYS A 90 12.38 -24.35 -21.16
N THR A 91 13.41 -23.79 -21.81
CA THR A 91 13.63 -22.33 -21.87
C THR A 91 12.45 -21.59 -22.47
N GLY A 92 11.90 -22.08 -23.58
CA GLY A 92 10.72 -21.47 -24.20
C GLY A 92 9.51 -21.48 -23.28
N LYS A 93 9.24 -22.60 -22.60
CA LYS A 93 8.17 -22.68 -21.60
C LYS A 93 8.41 -21.72 -20.43
N ALA A 94 9.63 -21.67 -19.88
CA ALA A 94 9.97 -20.74 -18.80
C ALA A 94 9.71 -19.27 -19.19
N MET A 95 10.10 -18.88 -20.40
CA MET A 95 9.85 -17.52 -20.93
C MET A 95 8.37 -17.23 -21.18
N MET A 96 7.58 -18.24 -21.55
CA MET A 96 6.12 -18.09 -21.66
C MET A 96 5.48 -17.79 -20.29
N TYR A 97 5.89 -18.47 -19.21
CA TYR A 97 5.39 -18.16 -17.87
C TYR A 97 5.86 -16.78 -17.40
N PHE A 98 7.11 -16.42 -17.67
CA PHE A 98 7.65 -15.08 -17.37
C PHE A 98 6.90 -13.97 -18.12
N TYR A 99 6.53 -14.20 -19.38
CA TYR A 99 5.70 -13.29 -20.16
C TYR A 99 4.37 -12.99 -19.49
N ILE A 100 3.65 -14.04 -19.08
CA ILE A 100 2.35 -13.90 -18.41
C ILE A 100 2.55 -13.22 -17.04
N TYR A 101 3.59 -13.59 -16.30
CA TYR A 101 3.96 -12.95 -15.03
C TYR A 101 4.11 -11.42 -15.18
N GLN A 102 4.75 -10.95 -16.25
CA GLN A 102 4.92 -9.52 -16.49
C GLN A 102 3.60 -8.79 -16.72
N ILE A 103 2.63 -9.41 -17.39
CA ILE A 103 1.31 -8.80 -17.64
C ILE A 103 0.59 -8.56 -16.30
N PHE A 104 0.54 -9.57 -15.44
CA PHE A 104 -0.11 -9.45 -14.12
C PHE A 104 0.62 -8.46 -13.21
N TYR A 105 1.94 -8.35 -13.30
CA TYR A 105 2.70 -7.31 -12.59
C TYR A 105 2.23 -5.89 -12.95
N LYS A 106 2.03 -5.59 -14.25
CA LYS A 106 1.57 -4.26 -14.69
C LYS A 106 0.20 -3.92 -14.10
N ILE A 107 -0.71 -4.88 -14.10
CA ILE A 107 -2.07 -4.73 -13.54
C ILE A 107 -2.00 -4.55 -12.03
N LEU A 108 -1.21 -5.36 -11.33
CA LEU A 108 -1.03 -5.26 -9.88
C LEU A 108 -0.54 -3.88 -9.47
N VAL A 109 0.54 -3.42 -10.09
CA VAL A 109 1.18 -2.17 -9.68
C VAL A 109 0.33 -0.95 -10.01
N GLY A 110 -0.46 -1.02 -11.08
CA GLY A 110 -1.47 0.00 -11.37
C GLY A 110 -2.62 0.00 -10.36
N THR A 111 -3.17 -1.17 -10.04
CA THR A 111 -4.32 -1.30 -9.11
C THR A 111 -3.96 -0.96 -7.67
N THR A 112 -2.74 -1.20 -7.21
CA THR A 112 -2.26 -0.74 -5.89
C THR A 112 -2.19 0.80 -5.83
N LYS A 113 -1.69 1.46 -6.87
CA LYS A 113 -1.68 2.93 -6.96
C LYS A 113 -3.08 3.53 -7.01
N LEU A 114 -4.00 2.91 -7.77
CA LEU A 114 -5.41 3.31 -7.78
C LEU A 114 -6.04 3.18 -6.38
N SER A 115 -5.69 2.13 -5.63
CA SER A 115 -6.14 1.94 -4.25
C SER A 115 -5.63 3.05 -3.31
N PHE A 116 -4.38 3.49 -3.47
CA PHE A 116 -3.82 4.62 -2.72
C PHE A 116 -4.56 5.93 -2.99
N ILE A 117 -4.77 6.26 -4.26
CA ILE A 117 -5.46 7.50 -4.63
C ILE A 117 -6.89 7.50 -4.13
N ALA A 118 -7.59 6.37 -4.25
CA ALA A 118 -8.95 6.26 -3.76
C ALA A 118 -9.02 6.42 -2.22
N LEU A 119 -8.05 5.87 -1.49
CA LEU A 119 -7.90 6.15 -0.05
C LEU A 119 -7.66 7.64 0.25
N TYR A 120 -6.87 8.34 -0.58
CA TYR A 120 -6.64 9.77 -0.41
C TYR A 120 -7.89 10.60 -0.68
N LEU A 121 -8.69 10.22 -1.68
CA LEU A 121 -9.99 10.85 -1.95
C LEU A 121 -10.96 10.69 -0.78
N ASP A 122 -10.91 9.56 -0.07
CA ASP A 122 -11.72 9.32 1.13
C ASP A 122 -11.21 10.13 2.35
N LEU A 123 -9.90 10.36 2.44
CA LEU A 123 -9.28 11.01 3.61
C LEU A 123 -9.34 12.54 3.56
N PHE A 124 -9.20 13.13 2.37
CA PHE A 124 -9.05 14.58 2.21
C PHE A 124 -10.18 15.17 1.34
N PRO A 125 -11.09 16.00 1.91
CA PRO A 125 -12.22 16.55 1.17
C PRO A 125 -11.87 17.75 0.26
N THR A 126 -10.65 18.28 0.32
CA THR A 126 -10.24 19.52 -0.37
C THR A 126 -10.40 19.44 -1.90
N ARG A 127 -11.14 20.38 -2.50
CA ARG A 127 -11.47 20.36 -3.94
C ARG A 127 -10.24 20.33 -4.87
N ALA A 128 -9.25 21.19 -4.64
CA ALA A 128 -8.03 21.23 -5.45
C ALA A 128 -7.27 19.90 -5.40
N PHE A 129 -7.18 19.30 -4.21
CA PHE A 129 -6.55 18.00 -4.01
C PHE A 129 -7.28 16.87 -4.74
N ARG A 130 -8.62 16.86 -4.68
CA ARG A 130 -9.43 15.86 -5.37
C ARG A 130 -9.27 15.94 -6.90
N ILE A 131 -9.18 17.14 -7.46
CA ILE A 131 -8.90 17.33 -8.90
C ILE A 131 -7.55 16.71 -9.26
N THR A 132 -6.49 17.02 -8.52
CA THR A 132 -5.16 16.44 -8.73
C THR A 132 -5.18 14.91 -8.63
N CYS A 133 -5.86 14.35 -7.61
CA CYS A 133 -6.05 12.91 -7.47
C CYS A 133 -6.74 12.29 -8.70
N HIS A 134 -7.80 12.91 -9.22
CA HIS A 134 -8.50 12.42 -10.40
C HIS A 134 -7.63 12.47 -11.68
N VAL A 135 -6.80 13.52 -11.83
CA VAL A 135 -5.84 13.61 -12.94
C VAL A 135 -4.81 12.47 -12.86
N VAL A 136 -4.16 12.28 -11.71
CA VAL A 136 -3.17 11.21 -11.52
C VAL A 136 -3.82 9.83 -11.71
N GLN A 137 -5.04 9.65 -11.21
CA GLN A 137 -5.82 8.43 -11.40
C GLN A 137 -6.04 8.14 -12.90
N GLY A 138 -6.41 9.14 -13.69
CA GLY A 138 -6.56 9.01 -15.15
C GLY A 138 -5.25 8.59 -15.83
N THR A 139 -4.13 9.20 -15.42
CA THR A 139 -2.80 8.87 -15.94
C THR A 139 -2.41 7.42 -15.63
N ILE A 140 -2.73 6.91 -14.45
CA ILE A 140 -2.49 5.50 -14.08
C ILE A 140 -3.34 4.55 -14.91
N TYR A 141 -4.63 4.84 -15.13
CA TYR A 141 -5.47 4.02 -16.00
C TYR A 141 -4.91 3.93 -17.42
N CYS A 142 -4.52 5.07 -17.99
CA CYS A 142 -3.91 5.11 -19.32
C CYS A 142 -2.61 4.29 -19.37
N ALA A 143 -1.79 4.37 -18.33
CA ALA A 143 -0.56 3.60 -18.24
C ALA A 143 -0.82 2.09 -18.12
N ILE A 144 -1.78 1.64 -17.32
CA ILE A 144 -2.15 0.22 -17.22
C ILE A 144 -2.50 -0.31 -18.61
N VAL A 145 -3.40 0.39 -19.32
CA VAL A 145 -3.83 0.01 -20.66
C VAL A 145 -2.63 -0.02 -21.62
N ALA A 146 -1.86 1.07 -21.70
CA ALA A 146 -0.74 1.18 -22.62
C ALA A 146 0.36 0.12 -22.39
N PHE A 147 0.78 -0.09 -21.14
CA PHE A 147 1.85 -1.04 -20.84
C PHE A 147 1.38 -2.50 -20.91
N VAL A 148 0.12 -2.81 -20.55
CA VAL A 148 -0.42 -4.17 -20.70
C VAL A 148 -0.52 -4.53 -22.17
N PHE A 149 -1.14 -3.68 -23.00
CA PHE A 149 -1.23 -3.94 -24.43
C PHE A 149 0.16 -3.90 -25.11
N GLY A 150 1.04 -3.00 -24.66
CA GLY A 150 2.43 -2.97 -25.10
C GLY A 150 3.17 -4.27 -24.81
N THR A 151 2.99 -4.87 -23.63
CA THR A 151 3.54 -6.20 -23.32
C THR A 151 2.84 -7.29 -24.15
N MET A 152 1.52 -7.23 -24.32
CA MET A 152 0.76 -8.25 -25.07
C MET A 152 1.15 -8.32 -26.55
N PHE A 153 1.50 -7.18 -27.15
CA PHE A 153 1.84 -7.04 -28.56
C PHE A 153 3.32 -6.69 -28.79
N GLN A 154 4.19 -6.96 -27.81
CA GLN A 154 5.61 -6.61 -27.90
C GLN A 154 6.37 -7.35 -29.02
N CYS A 155 5.84 -8.47 -29.51
CA CYS A 155 6.43 -9.24 -30.61
C CYS A 155 5.40 -9.59 -31.68
N THR A 156 5.85 -9.62 -32.93
CA THR A 156 5.09 -10.04 -34.10
C THR A 156 5.80 -11.21 -34.78
N PRO A 157 5.22 -12.42 -34.81
CA PRO A 157 3.99 -12.84 -34.12
C PRO A 157 4.18 -12.97 -32.60
N ILE A 158 3.12 -12.87 -31.80
CA ILE A 158 3.17 -12.92 -30.32
C ILE A 158 3.99 -14.10 -29.77
N PRO A 159 3.87 -15.34 -30.31
CA PRO A 159 4.65 -16.48 -29.84
C PRO A 159 6.16 -16.34 -30.04
N TYR A 160 6.60 -15.39 -30.86
CA TYR A 160 8.01 -15.08 -31.02
C TYR A 160 8.64 -14.59 -29.69
N PHE A 161 7.87 -14.12 -28.71
CA PHE A 161 8.41 -13.78 -27.38
C PHE A 161 8.83 -14.99 -26.52
N TRP A 162 8.38 -16.20 -26.80
CA TRP A 162 8.90 -17.39 -26.10
C TRP A 162 9.45 -18.47 -27.02
N ASN A 163 9.18 -18.39 -28.33
CA ASN A 163 9.68 -19.30 -29.34
C ASN A 163 10.46 -18.53 -30.42
N ARG A 164 11.79 -18.42 -30.24
CA ARG A 164 12.68 -17.76 -31.22
C ARG A 164 12.93 -18.58 -32.48
N ASN A 165 12.41 -19.79 -32.60
CA ASN A 165 12.58 -20.60 -33.82
C ASN A 165 11.66 -20.13 -34.96
N ILE A 166 10.72 -19.23 -34.70
CA ILE A 166 9.82 -18.69 -35.71
C ILE A 166 10.60 -17.71 -36.59
N LYS A 167 10.79 -18.09 -37.86
CA LYS A 167 11.50 -17.28 -38.85
C LYS A 167 10.75 -15.97 -39.12
N GLY A 168 11.49 -14.87 -39.23
CA GLY A 168 10.93 -13.55 -39.56
C GLY A 168 10.23 -12.83 -38.40
N GLY A 169 10.26 -13.38 -37.19
CA GLY A 169 9.70 -12.70 -36.01
C GLY A 169 10.50 -11.46 -35.62
N LYS A 170 9.81 -10.39 -35.24
CA LYS A 170 10.42 -9.16 -34.71
C LYS A 170 9.76 -8.77 -33.41
N CYS A 171 10.55 -8.28 -32.47
CA CYS A 171 10.06 -7.67 -31.23
C CYS A 171 10.44 -6.19 -31.21
N ILE A 172 9.68 -5.40 -30.46
CA ILE A 172 10.13 -4.07 -30.04
C ILE A 172 11.42 -4.20 -29.20
N ASP A 173 12.12 -3.10 -29.00
CA ASP A 173 13.24 -3.07 -28.07
C ASP A 173 12.74 -3.35 -26.64
N THR A 174 12.88 -4.61 -26.22
CA THR A 174 12.39 -5.10 -24.93
C THR A 174 13.12 -4.43 -23.78
N ALA A 175 14.39 -4.06 -23.95
CA ALA A 175 15.15 -3.39 -22.90
C ALA A 175 14.63 -1.97 -22.72
N ALA A 176 14.52 -1.21 -23.80
CA ALA A 176 13.97 0.15 -23.76
C ALA A 176 12.55 0.18 -23.18
N PHE A 177 11.69 -0.78 -23.59
CA PHE A 177 10.33 -0.89 -23.08
C PHE A 177 10.29 -1.20 -21.56
N TRP A 178 11.12 -2.11 -21.07
CA TRP A 178 11.20 -2.43 -19.64
C TRP A 178 11.75 -1.27 -18.80
N TYR A 179 12.74 -0.54 -19.31
CA TYR A 179 13.25 0.67 -18.66
C TYR A 179 12.23 1.79 -18.63
N GLY A 180 11.52 2.02 -19.75
CA GLY A 180 10.46 3.02 -19.82
C GLY A 180 9.35 2.73 -18.80
N HIS A 181 8.91 1.47 -18.72
CA HIS A 181 7.97 1.06 -17.68
C HIS A 181 8.53 1.25 -16.27
N ALA A 182 9.79 0.85 -16.03
CA ALA A 182 10.40 0.97 -14.71
C ALA A 182 10.52 2.42 -14.25
N ALA A 183 10.97 3.32 -15.13
CA ALA A 183 11.08 4.75 -14.85
C ALA A 183 9.70 5.37 -14.57
N TRP A 184 8.72 5.10 -15.43
CA TRP A 184 7.35 5.55 -15.23
C TRP A 184 6.78 5.11 -13.88
N ASN A 185 6.97 3.83 -13.55
CA ASN A 185 6.47 3.26 -12.31
C ASN A 185 7.04 3.96 -11.08
N THR A 186 8.37 4.12 -11.05
CA THR A 186 9.09 4.78 -9.95
C THR A 186 8.68 6.25 -9.81
N ILE A 187 8.54 6.98 -10.93
CA ILE A 187 8.07 8.37 -10.93
C ILE A 187 6.66 8.44 -10.32
N MET A 188 5.77 7.53 -10.71
CA MET A 188 4.42 7.49 -10.17
C MET A 188 4.38 7.12 -8.68
N ASP A 189 5.27 6.26 -8.20
CA ASP A 189 5.39 5.97 -6.77
C ASP A 189 5.80 7.21 -5.97
N VAL A 190 6.75 8.00 -6.49
CA VAL A 190 7.17 9.26 -5.87
C VAL A 190 6.02 10.28 -5.88
N ILE A 191 5.32 10.43 -7.00
CA ILE A 191 4.19 11.37 -7.12
C ILE A 191 3.09 11.00 -6.12
N VAL A 192 2.65 9.74 -6.10
CA VAL A 192 1.60 9.27 -5.19
C VAL A 192 2.04 9.46 -3.73
N LEU A 193 3.30 9.17 -3.40
CA LEU A 193 3.82 9.35 -2.05
C LEU A 193 3.86 10.83 -1.62
N LEU A 194 4.29 11.74 -2.49
CA LEU A 194 4.44 13.17 -2.16
C LEU A 194 3.11 13.93 -2.17
N LEU A 195 2.09 13.39 -2.84
CA LEU A 195 0.80 14.03 -3.04
C LEU A 195 0.14 14.57 -1.75
N PRO A 196 0.11 13.84 -0.61
CA PRO A 196 -0.49 14.37 0.61
C PRO A 196 0.42 15.33 1.42
N VAL A 197 1.73 15.42 1.15
CA VAL A 197 2.66 16.27 1.96
C VAL A 197 2.19 17.73 2.07
N PRO A 198 1.83 18.42 0.98
CA PRO A 198 1.45 19.83 1.06
C PRO A 198 0.16 20.03 1.86
N VAL A 199 -0.81 19.11 1.70
CA VAL A 199 -2.09 19.15 2.44
C VAL A 199 -1.85 18.94 3.93
N ILE A 200 -1.01 17.97 4.29
CA ILE A 200 -0.66 17.68 5.69
C ILE A 200 0.03 18.88 6.34
N ARG A 201 0.89 19.61 5.63
CA ARG A 201 1.55 20.82 6.17
C ARG A 201 0.55 21.95 6.45
N SER A 202 -0.52 22.03 5.67
CA SER A 202 -1.57 23.04 5.85
C SER A 202 -2.56 22.73 6.98
N LEU A 203 -2.68 21.46 7.37
CA LEU A 203 -3.71 21.01 8.31
C LEU A 203 -3.13 20.83 9.72
N ARG A 204 -3.71 21.52 10.72
CA ARG A 204 -3.34 21.39 12.15
C ARG A 204 -3.79 20.04 12.71
N ILE A 205 -3.07 18.98 12.35
CA ILE A 205 -3.38 17.59 12.71
C ILE A 205 -2.77 17.24 14.08
N GLY A 206 -3.51 16.49 14.90
CA GLY A 206 -3.06 15.98 16.20
C GLY A 206 -1.86 15.00 16.08
N ARG A 207 -0.99 14.95 17.10
CA ARG A 207 0.29 14.20 17.07
C ARG A 207 0.13 12.73 16.66
N THR A 208 -0.94 12.07 17.08
CA THR A 208 -1.23 10.65 16.78
C THR A 208 -1.52 10.41 15.31
N GLN A 209 -2.26 11.31 14.66
CA GLN A 209 -2.54 11.24 13.22
C GLN A 209 -1.28 11.57 12.39
N LYS A 210 -0.41 12.45 12.90
CA LYS A 210 0.88 12.78 12.28
C LYS A 210 1.84 11.58 12.25
N ILE A 211 1.87 10.76 13.30
CA ILE A 211 2.68 9.53 13.36
C ILE A 211 2.17 8.48 12.36
N ALA A 212 0.85 8.28 12.26
CA ALA A 212 0.27 7.34 11.30
C ALA A 212 0.60 7.73 9.84
N VAL A 213 0.50 9.02 9.53
CA VAL A 213 0.90 9.58 8.24
C VAL A 213 2.40 9.33 7.99
N LEU A 214 3.26 9.59 8.98
CA LEU A 214 4.71 9.37 8.87
C LEU A 214 5.05 7.89 8.62
N GLY A 215 4.33 6.95 9.23
CA GLY A 215 4.50 5.51 8.99
C GLY A 215 4.16 5.10 7.55
N VAL A 216 3.10 5.66 6.98
CA VAL A 216 2.73 5.43 5.57
C VAL A 216 3.79 6.04 4.63
N PHE A 217 4.33 7.21 4.97
CA PHE A 217 5.44 7.82 4.25
C PHE A 217 6.71 6.96 4.29
N GLY A 218 7.06 6.41 5.45
CA GLY A 218 8.22 5.53 5.63
C GLY A 218 8.12 4.25 4.80
N LEU A 219 6.94 3.64 4.74
CA LEU A 219 6.73 2.42 3.95
C LEU A 219 6.63 2.70 2.45
N GLY A 220 6.11 3.87 2.05
CA GLY A 220 6.22 4.33 0.67
C GLY A 220 7.67 4.60 0.24
N ALA A 221 8.53 5.10 1.14
CA ALA A 221 9.96 5.23 0.86
C ALA A 221 10.62 3.87 0.61
N PHE A 222 10.22 2.83 1.35
CA PHE A 222 10.70 1.47 1.11
C PHE A 222 10.25 0.91 -0.27
N VAL A 223 9.03 1.23 -0.73
CA VAL A 223 8.58 0.88 -2.10
C VAL A 223 9.46 1.55 -3.17
N ILE A 224 9.87 2.80 -2.95
CA ILE A 224 10.78 3.51 -3.87
C ILE A 224 12.15 2.82 -3.89
N VAL A 225 12.70 2.46 -2.72
CA VAL A 225 13.97 1.72 -2.64
C VAL A 225 13.87 0.37 -3.36
N ALA A 226 12.79 -0.39 -3.14
CA ALA A 226 12.55 -1.65 -3.84
C ALA A 226 12.49 -1.46 -5.37
N SER A 227 11.86 -0.38 -5.84
CA SER A 227 11.77 -0.03 -7.27
C SER A 227 13.14 0.32 -7.87
N VAL A 228 13.97 1.05 -7.13
CA VAL A 228 15.36 1.37 -7.55
C VAL A 228 16.21 0.10 -7.61
N MET A 229 16.12 -0.77 -6.60
CA MET A 229 16.83 -2.05 -6.59
C MET A 229 16.42 -2.93 -7.77
N ARG A 230 15.13 -2.96 -8.12
CA ARG A 230 14.64 -3.63 -9.33
C ARG A 230 15.25 -3.03 -10.61
N MET A 231 15.37 -1.71 -10.71
CA MET A 231 15.97 -1.05 -11.87
C MET A 231 17.45 -1.39 -12.02
N ILE A 232 18.18 -1.47 -10.91
CA ILE A 232 19.59 -1.89 -10.89
C ILE A 232 19.70 -3.37 -11.32
N ALA A 233 18.82 -4.24 -10.81
CA ALA A 233 18.73 -5.64 -11.20
C ALA A 233 18.48 -5.81 -12.72
N LEU A 234 17.65 -4.96 -13.33
CA LEU A 234 17.38 -5.01 -14.77
C LEU A 234 18.59 -4.63 -15.65
N ASN A 235 19.59 -3.96 -15.10
CA ASN A 235 20.75 -3.46 -15.85
C ASN A 235 21.61 -4.54 -16.54
N PRO A 236 22.08 -5.58 -15.83
CA PRO A 236 22.80 -6.67 -16.48
C PRO A 236 21.92 -7.44 -17.50
N ALA A 237 20.61 -7.52 -17.30
CA ALA A 237 19.69 -8.22 -18.22
C ALA A 237 19.58 -7.55 -19.61
N SER A 238 19.95 -6.27 -19.71
CA SER A 238 19.94 -5.51 -20.97
C SER A 238 21.24 -5.60 -21.78
N LYS A 239 22.37 -5.96 -21.14
CA LYS A 239 23.72 -5.91 -21.74
C LYS A 239 24.23 -7.25 -22.26
N VAL A 240 23.53 -8.34 -21.96
CA VAL A 240 23.94 -9.70 -22.34
C VAL A 240 23.15 -10.15 -23.57
N THR A 241 23.82 -10.88 -24.46
CA THR A 241 23.23 -11.52 -25.64
C THR A 241 21.93 -12.25 -25.25
N GLN A 242 20.84 -12.02 -26.01
CA GLN A 242 19.50 -12.57 -25.72
C GLN A 242 19.43 -14.10 -25.53
N ALA A 243 20.50 -14.82 -25.86
CA ALA A 243 20.64 -16.27 -25.68
C ALA A 243 20.60 -16.71 -24.21
N ASP A 244 21.10 -15.91 -23.26
CA ASP A 244 21.17 -16.27 -21.82
C ASP A 244 20.29 -15.40 -20.92
N MET A 245 19.24 -14.80 -21.49
CA MET A 245 18.30 -13.93 -20.76
C MET A 245 17.71 -14.63 -19.51
N THR A 246 17.46 -15.95 -19.57
CA THR A 246 16.97 -16.75 -18.43
C THR A 246 17.90 -16.73 -17.23
N TYR A 247 19.20 -16.85 -17.48
CA TYR A 247 20.20 -16.84 -16.41
C TYR A 247 20.30 -15.45 -15.81
N VAL A 248 20.42 -14.43 -16.64
CA VAL A 248 20.60 -13.06 -16.16
C VAL A 248 19.37 -12.54 -15.40
N ILE A 249 18.15 -12.91 -15.79
CA ILE A 249 16.92 -12.60 -15.05
C ILE A 249 16.97 -13.17 -13.63
N SER A 250 17.56 -14.37 -13.46
CA SER A 250 17.71 -14.98 -12.14
C SER A 250 18.89 -14.39 -11.37
N THR A 251 20.07 -14.30 -11.98
CA THR A 251 21.29 -13.76 -11.33
C THR A 251 21.11 -12.33 -10.86
N SER A 252 20.27 -11.55 -11.57
CA SER A 252 19.94 -10.19 -11.17
C SER A 252 18.92 -10.08 -10.03
N ASN A 253 18.29 -11.18 -9.61
CA ASN A 253 17.18 -11.16 -8.65
C ASN A 253 16.01 -10.25 -9.07
N ALA A 254 15.86 -9.92 -10.37
CA ALA A 254 14.79 -9.03 -10.84
C ALA A 254 13.39 -9.58 -10.52
N LEU A 255 13.23 -10.90 -10.60
CA LEU A 255 12.01 -11.61 -10.21
C LEU A 255 11.74 -11.58 -8.70
N LEU A 256 12.78 -11.58 -7.88
CA LEU A 256 12.65 -11.48 -6.43
C LEU A 256 12.18 -10.09 -6.07
N TRP A 257 12.84 -9.06 -6.60
CA TRP A 257 12.50 -7.66 -6.33
C TRP A 257 11.11 -7.28 -6.84
N THR A 258 10.68 -7.77 -8.01
CA THR A 258 9.31 -7.55 -8.50
C THR A 258 8.24 -8.14 -7.58
N GLN A 259 8.44 -9.35 -7.07
CA GLN A 259 7.51 -9.98 -6.14
C GLN A 259 7.49 -9.26 -4.78
N VAL A 260 8.66 -8.90 -4.26
CA VAL A 260 8.79 -8.12 -3.01
C VAL A 260 8.12 -6.76 -3.15
N GLU A 261 8.40 -6.02 -4.21
CA GLU A 261 7.76 -4.73 -4.52
C GLU A 261 6.22 -4.86 -4.54
N SER A 262 5.72 -5.91 -5.19
CA SER A 262 4.27 -6.17 -5.30
C SER A 262 3.62 -6.40 -3.93
N CYS A 263 4.18 -7.28 -3.12
CA CYS A 263 3.68 -7.58 -1.77
C CYS A 263 3.74 -6.35 -0.84
N VAL A 264 4.87 -5.65 -0.87
CA VAL A 264 5.10 -4.46 -0.04
C VAL A 264 4.14 -3.33 -0.42
N ALA A 265 3.90 -3.11 -1.73
CA ALA A 265 2.93 -2.12 -2.18
C ALA A 265 1.53 -2.41 -1.65
N ILE A 266 1.09 -3.67 -1.69
CA ILE A 266 -0.20 -4.10 -1.13
C ILE A 266 -0.25 -3.86 0.38
N ILE A 267 0.79 -4.26 1.11
CA ILE A 267 0.89 -4.03 2.56
C ILE A 267 0.77 -2.53 2.86
N CYS A 268 1.51 -1.68 2.14
CA CYS A 268 1.53 -0.24 2.34
C CYS A 268 0.13 0.39 2.15
N VAL A 269 -0.63 -0.06 1.14
CA VAL A 269 -2.03 0.35 0.92
C VAL A 269 -2.94 -0.02 2.11
N CYS A 270 -2.65 -1.13 2.80
CA CYS A 270 -3.50 -1.66 3.89
C CYS A 270 -3.35 -0.92 5.22
N LEU A 271 -2.17 -0.38 5.51
CA LEU A 271 -1.83 0.23 6.80
C LEU A 271 -2.70 1.42 7.22
N PRO A 272 -3.04 2.37 6.34
CA PRO A 272 -3.84 3.54 6.73
C PRO A 272 -5.22 3.18 7.27
N THR A 273 -5.77 2.04 6.83
CA THR A 273 -7.05 1.55 7.36
C THR A 273 -6.87 0.83 8.69
N LEU A 274 -5.81 0.02 8.79
CA LEU A 274 -5.52 -0.75 9.99
C LEU A 274 -5.08 0.12 11.17
N LYS A 275 -4.76 1.41 10.97
CA LYS A 275 -4.41 2.36 12.05
C LYS A 275 -5.38 2.30 13.24
N GLY A 276 -6.69 2.19 12.97
CA GLY A 276 -7.71 2.16 14.02
C GLY A 276 -7.66 0.87 14.85
N LEU A 277 -7.31 -0.25 14.22
CA LEU A 277 -7.11 -1.52 14.90
C LEU A 277 -5.83 -1.50 15.75
N ILE A 278 -4.72 -1.01 15.19
CA ILE A 278 -3.44 -0.94 15.93
C ILE A 278 -3.59 -0.07 17.17
N ALA A 279 -4.33 1.05 17.08
CA ALA A 279 -4.63 1.90 18.23
C ALA A 279 -5.48 1.22 19.32
N LYS A 280 -6.35 0.27 18.97
CA LYS A 280 -7.14 -0.50 19.95
C LYS A 280 -6.37 -1.67 20.57
N VAL A 281 -5.54 -2.36 19.77
CA VAL A 281 -4.80 -3.55 20.23
C VAL A 281 -3.57 -3.17 21.03
N ILE A 282 -2.91 -2.06 20.71
CA ILE A 282 -1.72 -1.59 21.42
C ILE A 282 -1.94 -0.13 21.84
N PRO A 283 -2.77 0.12 22.89
CA PRO A 283 -3.03 1.47 23.37
C PRO A 283 -1.74 2.20 23.79
N ASN A 284 -0.72 1.46 24.22
CA ASN A 284 0.57 1.99 24.69
C ASN A 284 1.52 2.47 23.56
N LEU A 285 1.29 2.09 22.29
CA LEU A 285 2.08 2.61 21.15
C LEU A 285 1.61 4.02 20.70
N PHE A 286 0.37 4.39 21.01
CA PHE A 286 -0.24 5.67 20.64
C PHE A 286 -0.67 6.53 21.83
N SER A 287 -0.47 6.04 23.06
CA SER A 287 -0.62 6.81 24.29
C SER A 287 0.47 7.88 24.34
N THR A 288 0.18 9.04 23.76
CA THR A 288 0.83 10.26 24.20
C THR A 288 0.41 10.41 25.66
N LYS A 289 1.35 10.33 26.60
CA LYS A 289 1.19 10.93 27.93
C LYS A 289 0.93 12.42 27.69
N GLY A 290 -0.34 12.76 27.40
CA GLY A 290 -0.84 14.10 27.49
C GLY A 290 -0.68 14.45 28.95
N ARG A 291 0.24 15.38 29.21
CA ARG A 291 0.42 15.98 30.52
C ARG A 291 -0.93 16.59 30.89
N SER A 292 -1.75 15.83 31.62
CA SER A 292 -2.99 16.28 32.23
C SER A 292 -2.61 17.39 33.20
N THR A 293 -2.55 18.60 32.68
CA THR A 293 -2.25 19.78 33.46
C THR A 293 -3.58 20.45 33.70
N LYS A 294 -4.11 20.22 34.90
CA LYS A 294 -5.03 21.12 35.62
C LYS A 294 -6.46 21.35 35.10
N GLU A 295 -6.97 20.65 34.09
CA GLU A 295 -8.38 20.85 33.67
C GLU A 295 -9.40 20.09 34.53
N SER A 296 -8.95 19.12 35.33
CA SER A 296 -9.84 18.36 36.23
C SER A 296 -10.20 19.10 37.53
N TYR A 297 -9.58 20.25 37.81
CA TYR A 297 -9.93 21.07 38.97
C TYR A 297 -11.13 21.99 38.67
N HIS A 298 -11.21 22.56 37.47
CA HIS A 298 -12.30 23.46 37.10
C HIS A 298 -13.65 22.77 36.95
N LEU A 299 -13.70 21.51 36.47
CA LEU A 299 -14.98 20.80 36.35
C LEU A 299 -15.59 20.46 37.71
N LYS A 300 -14.77 20.09 38.71
CA LYS A 300 -15.24 19.87 40.09
C LYS A 300 -15.66 21.18 40.75
N GLU A 301 -14.96 22.27 40.47
CA GLU A 301 -15.31 23.59 40.99
C GLU A 301 -16.62 24.12 40.39
N ILE A 302 -16.83 23.93 39.08
CA ILE A 302 -18.09 24.25 38.40
C ILE A 302 -19.22 23.34 38.90
N GLU A 303 -18.99 22.04 39.06
CA GLU A 303 -19.99 21.10 39.60
C GLU A 303 -20.39 21.47 41.04
N ASN A 304 -19.42 21.82 41.89
CA ASN A 304 -19.66 22.24 43.27
C ASN A 304 -20.39 23.60 43.32
N SER A 305 -20.03 24.55 42.46
CA SER A 305 -20.72 25.84 42.35
C SER A 305 -22.17 25.67 41.86
N TRP A 306 -22.41 24.75 40.93
CA TRP A 306 -23.75 24.41 40.45
C TRP A 306 -24.60 23.72 41.51
N ARG A 307 -24.02 22.75 42.24
CA ARG A 307 -24.68 22.07 43.37
C ARG A 307 -25.04 23.05 44.50
N ALA A 308 -24.19 24.04 44.76
CA ALA A 308 -24.46 25.08 45.76
C ALA A 308 -25.61 26.01 45.37
N LYS A 309 -25.81 26.27 44.06
CA LYS A 309 -26.88 27.16 43.56
C LYS A 309 -28.25 26.47 43.40
N VAL A 310 -28.28 25.18 43.05
CA VAL A 310 -29.55 24.52 42.63
C VAL A 310 -30.24 23.72 43.74
N GLY A 311 -29.63 23.60 44.93
CA GLY A 311 -30.37 23.24 46.14
C GLY A 311 -31.28 22.00 46.05
N LYS A 312 -30.90 20.97 45.28
CA LYS A 312 -31.55 19.65 45.28
C LYS A 312 -30.65 18.63 44.59
N SER A 313 -30.63 17.41 45.13
CA SER A 313 -29.78 16.30 44.69
C SER A 313 -30.12 15.89 43.25
N VAL A 314 -29.29 16.27 42.28
CA VAL A 314 -29.34 15.70 40.94
C VAL A 314 -28.71 14.31 41.01
N ARG A 315 -29.51 13.26 40.86
CA ARG A 315 -29.00 11.91 40.55
C ARG A 315 -28.68 11.87 39.06
N MET A 316 -27.40 11.97 38.72
CA MET A 316 -26.94 11.63 37.37
C MET A 316 -26.95 10.11 37.24
N ASN A 317 -27.70 9.58 36.27
CA ASN A 317 -27.54 8.19 35.85
C ASN A 317 -26.22 8.09 35.06
N ASP A 318 -25.28 7.30 35.59
CA ASP A 318 -24.00 6.94 34.96
C ASP A 318 -24.19 6.00 33.76
N SER A 319 -24.96 6.43 32.76
CA SER A 319 -25.19 5.68 31.52
C SER A 319 -24.51 6.34 30.32
N ALA A 320 -23.35 6.95 30.54
CA ALA A 320 -22.51 7.51 29.47
C ALA A 320 -21.02 7.18 29.68
N SER A 321 -20.74 5.94 30.07
CA SER A 321 -19.38 5.39 30.15
C SER A 321 -19.07 4.54 28.92
N GLN A 322 -19.25 5.08 27.72
CA GLN A 322 -18.62 4.60 26.48
C GLN A 322 -19.05 5.50 25.33
N GLU A 323 -18.25 6.50 24.96
CA GLU A 323 -18.07 6.99 23.57
C GLU A 323 -17.00 8.10 23.59
N SER A 324 -15.74 7.70 23.74
CA SER A 324 -14.58 8.58 23.56
C SER A 324 -13.67 8.06 22.46
N ILE A 325 -14.24 7.81 21.28
CA ILE A 325 -13.46 7.59 20.05
C ILE A 325 -14.15 8.30 18.90
N PHE A 326 -14.11 9.63 18.90
CA PHE A 326 -13.93 10.50 17.73
C PHE A 326 -14.07 11.94 18.23
N GLY A 327 -13.13 12.81 17.86
CA GLY A 327 -13.11 14.22 18.26
C GLY A 327 -14.23 15.04 17.62
N ILE A 328 -15.48 14.71 17.93
CA ILE A 328 -16.65 15.55 17.66
C ILE A 328 -17.05 16.11 19.02
N LYS A 329 -16.92 17.44 19.19
CA LYS A 329 -17.57 18.14 20.30
C LYS A 329 -19.07 17.94 20.12
N LYS A 330 -19.66 17.02 20.88
CA LYS A 330 -21.10 16.88 21.01
C LYS A 330 -21.54 17.94 22.01
N THR A 331 -22.06 19.06 21.54
CA THR A 331 -22.80 20.00 22.40
C THR A 331 -24.07 19.27 22.82
N VAL A 332 -24.10 18.77 24.05
CA VAL A 332 -25.31 18.19 24.64
C VAL A 332 -26.18 19.37 25.07
N MET A 333 -27.26 19.61 24.33
CA MET A 333 -28.35 20.48 24.81
C MET A 333 -29.02 19.72 25.95
N VAL A 334 -28.88 20.21 27.17
CA VAL A 334 -29.61 19.69 28.33
C VAL A 334 -30.95 20.41 28.34
N GLU A 335 -32.01 19.72 27.95
CA GLU A 335 -33.38 20.19 28.11
C GLU A 335 -33.78 19.88 29.55
N VAL A 336 -33.95 20.93 30.35
CA VAL A 336 -34.39 20.84 31.74
C VAL A 336 -35.90 21.03 31.72
N ASP A 337 -36.66 19.94 31.81
CA ASP A 337 -38.08 20.02 32.13
C ASP A 337 -38.22 20.35 33.62
N THR A 338 -38.39 21.63 33.93
CA THR A 338 -38.92 22.08 35.23
C THR A 338 -40.44 22.00 35.19
N GLU A 339 -41.02 21.19 36.09
CA GLU A 339 -42.48 21.03 36.26
C GLU A 339 -43.23 22.28 36.76
N GLU A 340 -42.60 23.46 36.83
CA GLU A 340 -43.27 24.71 37.18
C GLU A 340 -42.86 25.82 36.22
N GLY A 341 -43.85 26.45 35.58
CA GLY A 341 -43.72 27.35 34.43
C GLY A 341 -42.94 28.64 34.68
N HIS A 342 -41.62 28.56 34.64
CA HIS A 342 -40.74 29.72 34.52
C HIS A 342 -39.63 29.49 33.50
N THR A 343 -39.75 30.15 32.35
CA THR A 343 -38.71 30.23 31.32
C THR A 343 -37.62 31.18 31.80
N ILE A 344 -36.43 30.66 32.11
CA ILE A 344 -35.23 31.48 32.37
C ILE A 344 -34.45 31.61 31.05
N ASP A 345 -34.26 32.85 30.58
CA ASP A 345 -33.54 33.18 29.35
C ASP A 345 -32.03 32.88 29.51
N SER A 346 -31.47 32.13 28.56
CA SER A 346 -30.07 31.68 28.55
C SER A 346 -29.07 32.82 28.42
N ARG A 347 -29.53 34.05 28.13
CA ARG A 347 -28.68 35.24 27.98
C ARG A 347 -28.21 35.85 29.29
N GLU A 348 -28.86 35.60 30.44
CA GLU A 348 -28.40 36.17 31.72
C GLU A 348 -27.17 35.47 32.32
N ILE A 349 -26.89 34.21 31.95
CA ILE A 349 -25.81 33.43 32.57
C ILE A 349 -24.44 33.68 31.91
N PHE A 350 -24.40 34.07 30.63
CA PHE A 350 -23.16 34.19 29.84
C PHE A 350 -22.62 35.63 29.70
N GLY A 351 -23.21 36.61 30.39
CA GLY A 351 -22.90 38.03 30.22
C GLY A 351 -21.53 38.51 30.69
N ASP A 352 -20.78 37.75 31.51
CA ASP A 352 -19.64 38.32 32.25
C ASP A 352 -18.29 37.58 32.07
N ALA A 353 -18.16 36.70 31.07
CA ALA A 353 -16.92 35.96 30.82
C ALA A 353 -15.98 36.64 29.82
N ASN A 354 -16.06 37.97 29.65
CA ASN A 354 -15.25 38.72 28.68
C ASN A 354 -14.59 39.97 29.27
N ARG A 355 -14.05 39.87 30.50
CA ARG A 355 -13.02 40.78 31.01
C ARG A 355 -11.89 40.04 31.73
N VAL A 356 -10.67 40.42 31.32
CA VAL A 356 -9.32 40.05 31.76
C VAL A 356 -8.69 38.87 31.03
#